data_AF-A0A4Q3EI46-F1
#
_entry.id   AF-A0A4Q3EI46-F1
#
_cell.length_a   1.000
_cell.length_b   1.000
_cell.length_c   1.000
_cell.angle_alpha   90.00
_cell.angle_beta   90.00
_cell.angle_gamma   90.00
#
_symmetry.space_group_name_H-M   'P 1'
#
loop_
_entity.id
_entity.type
_entity.pdbx_description
1 polymer ?
#
loop_
_entity_poly.entity_id
_entity_poly.type
_entity_poly.pdbx_seq_one_letter_code
_entity_poly.pdbx_strand_id
1 'polypeptide(L)' 'MEAEVSEAYANRIKAGNELQVSLPDLKLDFKSKVRVVSKAIDPTNRTFKIEAEVPKDIPVRPNLVAIITESFNYI' A
#
# COMPACT_ATOMS: atom_id res chain seq x y z
N MET A 1 5.63 -3.22 -5.05
CA MET A 1 4.24 -3.71 -5.06
C MET A 1 3.34 -2.57 -5.49
N GLU A 2 2.22 -2.85 -6.14
CA GLU A 2 1.19 -1.88 -6.46
C GLU A 2 -0.08 -2.19 -5.64
N ALA A 3 -0.79 -1.17 -5.18
CA ALA A 3 -2.07 -1.32 -4.51
C ALA A 3 -3.05 -0.21 -4.95
N GLU A 4 -4.34 -0.55 -4.99
CA GLU A 4 -5.43 0.39 -5.26
C GLU A 4 -6.01 0.91 -3.93
N VAL A 5 -6.10 2.22 -3.81
CA VAL A 5 -6.58 2.91 -2.61
C VAL A 5 -7.75 3.82 -3.01
N SER A 6 -8.84 3.79 -2.25
CA SER A 6 -9.99 4.68 -2.51
C SER A 6 -9.58 6.15 -2.45
N GLU A 7 -10.09 6.97 -3.40
CA GLU A 7 -9.89 8.42 -3.46
C GLU A 7 -10.21 9.13 -2.14
N ALA A 8 -11.11 8.57 -1.32
CA ALA A 8 -11.41 9.09 0.02
C ALA A 8 -10.15 9.29 0.91
N TYR A 9 -9.08 8.54 0.64
CA TYR A 9 -7.80 8.61 1.35
C TYR A 9 -6.72 9.43 0.63
N ALA A 10 -7.00 10.00 -0.55
CA ALA A 10 -6.02 10.72 -1.38
C ALA A 10 -5.40 11.93 -0.67
N ASN A 11 -6.12 12.57 0.25
CA ASN A 11 -5.59 13.69 1.04
C ASN A 11 -4.66 13.25 2.18
N ARG A 12 -4.75 11.99 2.62
CA ARG A 12 -3.98 11.43 3.74
C ARG A 12 -2.73 10.71 3.27
N ILE A 13 -2.84 9.97 2.17
CA ILE A 13 -1.74 9.18 1.62
C ILE A 13 -0.86 10.03 0.70
N LYS A 14 0.43 10.11 1.05
CA LYS A 14 1.46 10.83 0.32
C LYS A 14 2.72 9.97 0.21
N ALA A 15 3.56 10.29 -0.77
CA ALA A 15 4.90 9.69 -0.86
C ALA A 15 5.67 9.95 0.45
N GLY A 16 6.31 8.91 0.97
CA GLY A 16 7.02 8.93 2.25
C GLY A 16 6.18 8.49 3.46
N ASN A 17 4.85 8.34 3.35
CA ASN A 17 4.05 7.79 4.45
C ASN A 17 4.50 6.36 4.80
N GLU A 18 4.58 6.10 6.10
CA GLU A 18 4.80 4.75 6.61
C GLU A 18 3.51 3.94 6.52
N LEU A 19 3.64 2.77 5.93
CA LEU A 19 2.57 1.80 5.75
C LEU A 19 2.93 0.53 6.49
N GLN A 20 1.93 -0.08 7.11
CA GLN A 20 2.01 -1.46 7.53
C GLN A 20 1.40 -2.33 6.44
N VAL A 21 2.23 -3.21 5.88
CA VAL A 21 1.82 -4.15 4.84
C VAL A 21 1.69 -5.53 5.48
N SER A 22 0.50 -6.09 5.39
CA SER A 22 0.23 -7.45 5.83
C SER A 22 -0.02 -8.34 4.61
N LEU A 23 0.78 -9.40 4.49
CA LEU A 23 0.63 -10.47 3.50
C LEU A 23 0.02 -11.68 4.20
N PRO A 24 -1.32 -11.81 4.24
CA PRO A 24 -1.99 -12.90 4.97
C PRO A 24 -1.60 -14.29 4.43
N ASP A 25 -1.34 -14.38 3.12
CA ASP A 25 -0.93 -15.61 2.44
C ASP A 25 0.44 -16.12 2.92
N LEU A 26 1.35 -15.19 3.23
CA LEU A 26 2.69 -15.48 3.77
C LEU A 26 2.73 -15.42 5.30
N LYS A 27 1.60 -15.06 5.95
CA LYS A 27 1.53 -14.75 7.39
C LYS A 27 2.65 -13.82 7.83
N LEU A 28 2.93 -12.80 7.02
CA LEU A 28 4.06 -11.90 7.22
C LEU A 28 3.56 -10.46 7.17
N ASP A 29 3.97 -9.70 8.17
CA ASP A 29 3.76 -8.26 8.26
C ASP A 29 5.11 -7.53 8.23
N PHE A 30 5.14 -6.40 7.53
CA PHE A 30 6.33 -5.56 7.45
C PHE A 30 5.95 -4.11 7.25
N LYS A 31 6.85 -3.23 7.70
CA LYS A 31 6.74 -1.81 7.43
C LYS A 31 7.30 -1.52 6.04
N SER A 32 6.59 -0.69 5.30
CA SER A 32 7.02 -0.15 4.02
C SER A 32 6.71 1.34 3.95
N LYS A 33 7.21 2.00 2.93
CA LYS A 33 6.91 3.40 2.66
C LYS A 33 6.31 3.54 1.27
N VAL A 34 5.38 4.49 1.15
CA VAL A 34 4.85 4.88 -0.16
C VAL A 34 5.97 5.53 -0.96
N ARG A 35 6.32 4.92 -2.10
CA ARG A 35 7.33 5.46 -3.02
C ARG A 35 6.69 6.34 -4.08
N VAL A 36 5.55 5.91 -4.61
CA VAL A 36 4.82 6.63 -5.67
C VAL A 36 3.34 6.65 -5.32
N VAL A 37 2.73 7.80 -5.54
CA VAL A 37 1.28 7.97 -5.54
C VAL A 37 0.88 8.37 -6.95
N SER A 38 0.06 7.55 -7.60
CA SER A 38 -0.50 7.89 -8.89
C SER A 38 -1.43 9.10 -8.75
N LYS A 39 -1.30 10.05 -9.67
CA LYS A 39 -2.22 11.18 -9.78
C LYS A 39 -3.49 10.82 -10.55
N ALA A 40 -3.50 9.67 -11.23
CA ALA A 40 -4.65 9.20 -11.99
C ALA A 40 -5.58 8.41 -11.07
N ILE A 41 -6.88 8.71 -11.18
CA ILE A 41 -7.95 8.04 -10.47
C ILE A 41 -8.68 7.16 -11.48
N ASP A 42 -8.82 5.87 -11.16
CA ASP A 42 -9.60 4.94 -11.93
C ASP A 42 -11.09 5.31 -11.81
N PRO A 43 -11.76 5.66 -12.91
CA PRO A 43 -13.16 6.12 -12.87
C PRO A 43 -14.15 5.00 -12.56
N THR A 44 -13.75 3.72 -12.69
CA THR A 44 -14.60 2.55 -12.51
C THR A 44 -14.87 2.28 -11.04
N ASN A 45 -13.81 2.35 -10.22
CA ASN A 45 -13.85 2.04 -8.79
C ASN A 45 -13.50 3.24 -7.88
N ARG A 46 -13.17 4.41 -8.45
CA ARG A 46 -12.73 5.61 -7.75
C ARG A 46 -11.54 5.35 -6.81
N THR A 47 -10.56 4.61 -7.32
CA THR A 47 -9.30 4.35 -6.62
C THR A 47 -8.14 5.01 -7.34
N PHE A 48 -7.06 5.27 -6.60
CA PHE A 48 -5.77 5.63 -7.16
C PHE A 48 -4.75 4.57 -6.78
N LYS A 49 -3.72 4.43 -7.60
CA LYS A 49 -2.66 3.46 -7.39
C LYS A 49 -1.54 4.04 -6.53
N ILE A 50 -1.02 3.23 -5.61
CA ILE A 50 0.22 3.51 -4.89
C ILE A 50 1.23 2.42 -5.14
N GLU A 51 2.50 2.80 -5.14
CA GLU A 51 3.60 1.86 -5.17
C GLU A 51 4.40 1.94 -3.88
N ALA A 52 4.67 0.77 -3.31
CA ALA A 52 5.47 0.62 -2.10
C ALA A 52 6.63 -0.36 -2.34
N GLU A 53 7.74 -0.14 -1.64
CA GLU A 53 8.90 -1.03 -1.71
C GLU A 53 8.63 -2.32 -0.94
N VAL A 54 9.08 -3.45 -1.49
CA VAL A 54 9.01 -4.74 -0.82
C VAL A 54 10.44 -5.11 -0.42
N PRO A 55 10.70 -5.47 0.85
CA PRO A 55 11.96 -6.08 1.25
C PRO A 55 12.32 -7.26 0.34
N LYS A 56 13.60 -7.34 -0.05
CA LYS A 56 14.11 -8.36 -0.99
C LYS A 56 13.98 -9.80 -0.47
N ASP A 57 13.95 -9.98 0.84
CA ASP A 57 13.81 -11.28 1.50
C ASP A 57 12.38 -11.85 1.50
N ILE A 58 11.39 -11.10 1.01
CA ILE A 58 10.01 -11.57 0.98
C ILE A 58 9.78 -12.32 -0.35
N PRO A 59 9.35 -13.60 -0.32
CA PRO A 59 9.06 -14.37 -1.53
C PRO A 59 7.72 -13.94 -2.15
N VAL A 60 7.71 -12.76 -2.78
CA VAL A 60 6.51 -12.21 -3.42
C VAL A 60 6.20 -13.00 -4.69
N ARG A 61 4.96 -13.48 -4.80
CA ARG A 61 4.41 -14.15 -6.00
C ARG A 61 3.42 -13.22 -6.71
N PRO A 62 3.18 -13.41 -8.02
CA PRO A 62 2.09 -12.74 -8.72
C PRO A 62 0.75 -13.00 -8.02
N ASN A 63 -0.19 -12.04 -8.11
CA ASN A 63 -1.54 -12.11 -7.54
C ASN A 63 -1.62 -12.20 -6.00
N LEU A 64 -0.56 -11.87 -5.27
CA LEU A 64 -0.63 -11.75 -3.82
C LEU A 64 -1.48 -10.53 -3.41
N VAL A 65 -2.45 -10.77 -2.54
CA VAL A 65 -3.24 -9.72 -1.91
C VAL A 65 -2.46 -9.18 -0.72
N ALA A 66 -2.21 -7.87 -0.73
CA ALA A 66 -1.62 -7.15 0.39
C ALA A 66 -2.68 -6.29 1.05
N ILE A 67 -2.76 -6.36 2.38
CA ILE A 67 -3.60 -5.46 3.16
C ILE A 67 -2.70 -4.33 3.65
N ILE A 68 -3.09 -3.10 3.34
CA ILE A 68 -2.35 -1.90 3.70
C ILE A 68 -3.15 -1.16 4.77
N THR A 69 -2.53 -0.97 5.93
CA THR A 69 -3.04 -0.12 7.00
C THR A 69 -2.07 1.02 7.25
N GLU A 70 -2.61 2.23 7.39
CA GLU A 70 -1.82 3.36 7.91
C GLU A 70 -1.46 3.03 9.37
N SER A 71 -0.18 3.14 9.72
CA SER A 71 0.24 3.03 11.12
C SER A 71 -0.21 4.29 11.86
N PHE A 72 -1.42 4.25 12.43
CA PHE A 72 -1.87 5.27 13.37
C PHE A 72 -1.04 5.15 14.64
N ASN A 73 -0.11 6.09 14.83
CA ASN A 73 0.59 6.24 16.09
C ASN A 73 -0.40 6.89 17.08
N TYR A 74 -1.08 6.07 17.87
CA TYR A 74 -1.92 6.55 18.96
C TYR A 74 -0.97 6.98 20.10
N ILE A 75 -0.79 8.29 20.25
CA ILE A 75 -0.18 8.92 21.43
C ILE A 75 -1.20 9.02 22.56
#